data_AF-O58021-F1
#
_entry.id   AF-O58021-F1
#
_cell.length_a   1.000
_cell.length_b   1.000
_cell.length_c   1.000
_cell.angle_alpha   90.00
_cell.angle_beta   90.00
_cell.angle_gamma   90.00
#
_symmetry.space_group_name_H-M   'P 1'
#
loop_
_entity.id
_entity.type
_entity.pdbx_description
1 polymer ?
#
loop_
_entity_poly.entity_id
_entity_poly.type
_entity_poly.pdbx_seq_one_letter_code
_entity_poly.pdbx_strand_id
1 'polypeptide(L)'
;MEVIKVSEIEIPLNPITRSEIHQLESLLLFATLFRPEVIELIKDPAERLTWVDSLAVAAGAIAREKAGMTVSEIARELGRTEQTIRKHLKGESKAGQLVRETYDLIKQGKLDELIKTIEMIEKGGLKEVVAKEEYEKLLKEYEKLKKEFEEVKAKLEATELENLEKAKKEIEELKERIETLEKEKKELEKELKESKVKLMEYEAKAKKVEELEEKLKEYEEKSREIEGRIKDYEEKIRELEEEKKGLEEKINVLENRIENLKNGIRSAKEALERLLEEG
;
A
#
# COMPACT_ATOMS: atom_id res chain seq x y z
N MET A 1 31.39 -73.07 -41.73
CA MET A 1 31.05 -71.67 -42.06
C MET A 1 30.09 -71.21 -40.99
N GLU A 2 30.39 -70.12 -40.26
CA GLU A 2 29.46 -69.62 -39.24
C GLU A 2 28.27 -68.95 -39.93
N VAL A 3 27.04 -69.36 -39.60
CA VAL A 3 25.79 -68.86 -40.19
C VAL A 3 24.84 -68.43 -39.08
N ILE A 4 24.03 -67.41 -39.35
CA ILE A 4 22.97 -66.92 -38.47
C ILE A 4 21.64 -67.40 -39.05
N LYS A 5 20.81 -68.03 -38.23
CA LYS A 5 19.44 -68.39 -38.61
C LYS A 5 18.50 -67.24 -38.29
N VAL A 6 17.86 -66.68 -39.29
CA VAL A 6 16.78 -65.70 -39.14
C VAL A 6 15.55 -66.26 -39.83
N SER A 7 14.59 -66.77 -39.05
CA SER A 7 13.46 -67.55 -39.59
C SER A 7 13.96 -68.74 -40.44
N GLU A 8 13.49 -68.86 -41.69
CA GLU A 8 13.87 -69.92 -42.65
C GLU A 8 15.13 -69.59 -43.48
N ILE A 9 15.79 -68.45 -43.24
CA ILE A 9 16.96 -68.00 -44.02
C ILE A 9 18.25 -68.13 -43.19
N GLU A 10 19.28 -68.75 -43.79
CA GLU A 10 20.62 -68.82 -43.22
C GLU A 10 21.51 -67.72 -43.83
N ILE A 11 21.99 -66.80 -42.99
CA ILE A 11 22.84 -65.67 -43.40
C ILE A 11 24.28 -65.94 -42.94
N PRO A 12 25.27 -66.08 -43.85
CA PRO A 12 26.65 -66.36 -43.47
C PRO A 12 27.35 -65.13 -42.88
N LEU A 13 28.15 -65.35 -41.83
CA LEU A 13 28.96 -64.30 -41.20
C LEU A 13 30.17 -63.85 -42.03
N ASN A 14 30.57 -64.66 -43.01
CA ASN A 14 31.61 -64.39 -44.00
C ASN A 14 30.99 -64.61 -45.40
N PRO A 15 30.24 -63.63 -45.91
CA PRO A 15 29.50 -63.78 -47.16
C PRO A 15 30.44 -63.82 -48.37
N ILE A 16 30.11 -64.58 -49.40
CA ILE A 16 30.90 -64.72 -50.63
C ILE A 16 30.16 -64.09 -51.81
N THR A 17 28.86 -64.33 -51.93
CA THR A 17 28.06 -63.80 -53.03
C THR A 17 27.53 -62.40 -52.73
N ARG A 18 27.22 -61.63 -53.77
CA ARG A 18 26.56 -60.31 -53.60
C ARG A 18 25.27 -60.40 -52.78
N SER A 19 24.50 -61.47 -52.97
CA SER A 19 23.26 -61.70 -52.22
C SER A 19 23.54 -61.87 -50.72
N GLU A 20 24.55 -62.68 -50.37
CA GLU A 20 24.93 -62.91 -48.97
C GLU A 20 25.48 -61.63 -48.32
N ILE A 21 26.24 -60.82 -49.08
CA ILE A 21 26.73 -59.51 -48.60
C ILE A 21 25.55 -58.61 -48.25
N HIS A 22 24.56 -58.50 -49.14
CA HIS A 22 23.36 -57.69 -48.91
C HIS A 22 22.50 -58.21 -47.75
N GLN A 23 22.39 -59.53 -47.58
CA GLN A 23 21.68 -60.13 -46.45
C GLN A 23 22.37 -59.79 -45.12
N LEU A 24 23.69 -59.94 -45.05
CA LEU A 24 24.45 -59.57 -43.85
C LEU A 24 24.37 -58.07 -43.57
N GLU A 25 24.50 -57.22 -44.59
CA GLU A 25 24.32 -55.76 -44.49
C GLU A 25 22.95 -55.39 -43.92
N SER A 26 21.88 -55.96 -44.48
CA SER A 26 20.50 -55.68 -44.07
C SER A 26 20.25 -56.12 -42.64
N LEU A 27 20.74 -57.31 -42.26
CA LEU A 27 20.62 -57.81 -40.89
C LEU A 27 21.37 -56.90 -39.91
N LEU A 28 22.60 -56.51 -40.23
CA LEU A 28 23.40 -55.64 -39.36
C LEU A 28 22.78 -54.26 -39.17
N LEU A 29 22.25 -53.66 -40.25
CA LEU A 29 21.54 -52.39 -40.17
C LEU A 29 20.29 -52.52 -39.30
N PHE A 30 19.44 -53.49 -39.61
CA PHE A 30 18.19 -53.72 -38.89
C PHE A 30 18.44 -53.98 -37.40
N ALA A 31 19.29 -54.95 -37.07
CA ALA A 31 19.61 -55.29 -35.69
C ALA A 31 20.22 -54.11 -34.92
N THR A 32 21.01 -53.26 -35.58
CA THR A 32 21.59 -52.09 -34.93
C THR A 32 20.56 -51.00 -34.67
N LEU A 33 19.63 -50.75 -35.60
CA LEU A 33 18.56 -49.75 -35.45
C LEU A 33 17.65 -50.03 -34.25
N PHE A 34 17.47 -51.30 -33.89
CA PHE A 34 16.63 -51.73 -32.76
C PHE A 34 17.37 -51.89 -31.45
N ARG A 35 18.65 -51.50 -31.37
CA ARG A 35 19.32 -51.39 -30.06
C ARG A 35 18.70 -50.23 -29.26
N PRO A 36 18.46 -50.37 -27.95
CA PRO A 36 17.83 -49.32 -27.14
C PRO A 36 18.54 -47.96 -27.22
N GLU A 37 19.88 -47.98 -27.22
CA GLU A 37 20.69 -46.77 -27.34
C GLU A 37 20.57 -46.10 -28.72
N VAL A 38 20.34 -46.86 -29.79
CA VAL A 38 20.20 -46.34 -31.15
C VAL A 38 18.81 -45.75 -31.36
N ILE A 39 17.77 -46.38 -30.80
CA ILE A 39 16.39 -45.86 -30.82
C ILE A 39 16.32 -44.45 -30.22
N GLU A 40 17.02 -44.20 -29.11
CA GLU A 40 17.09 -42.86 -28.53
C GLU A 40 17.91 -41.89 -29.39
N LEU A 41 19.02 -42.33 -30.01
CA LEU A 41 19.81 -41.49 -30.92
C LEU A 41 19.01 -41.01 -32.15
N ILE A 42 18.13 -41.86 -32.68
CA ILE A 42 17.33 -41.54 -33.89
C ILE A 42 15.96 -40.92 -33.57
N LYS A 43 15.68 -40.65 -32.29
CA LYS A 43 14.40 -40.12 -31.82
C LYS A 43 14.14 -38.72 -32.34
N ASP A 44 15.17 -37.86 -32.35
CA ASP A 44 15.09 -36.51 -32.91
C ASP A 44 14.93 -36.56 -34.44
N PRO A 45 13.82 -36.07 -35.01
CA PRO A 45 13.62 -36.04 -36.46
C PRO A 45 14.71 -35.27 -37.23
N ALA A 46 15.35 -34.27 -36.62
CA ALA A 46 16.36 -33.44 -37.28
C ALA A 46 17.66 -34.19 -37.56
N GLU A 47 18.08 -35.08 -36.65
CA GLU A 47 19.34 -35.84 -36.77
C GLU A 47 19.14 -37.26 -37.31
N ARG A 48 17.90 -37.77 -37.29
CA ARG A 48 17.54 -39.14 -37.68
C ARG A 48 18.12 -39.56 -39.03
N LEU A 49 18.00 -38.70 -40.05
CA LEU A 49 18.47 -39.03 -41.39
C LEU A 49 19.99 -39.23 -41.43
N THR A 50 20.74 -38.36 -40.73
CA THR A 50 22.20 -38.44 -40.64
C THR A 50 22.65 -39.70 -39.92
N TRP A 51 21.98 -40.06 -38.82
CA TRP A 51 22.27 -41.28 -38.09
C TRP A 51 21.98 -42.54 -38.92
N VAL A 52 20.82 -42.58 -39.60
CA VAL A 52 20.44 -43.73 -40.43
C VAL A 52 21.39 -43.90 -41.63
N ASP A 53 21.79 -42.81 -42.31
CA ASP A 53 22.78 -42.87 -43.40
C ASP A 53 24.12 -43.41 -42.89
N SER A 54 24.60 -42.89 -41.76
CA SER A 54 25.88 -43.31 -41.17
C SER A 54 25.89 -44.79 -40.75
N LEU A 55 24.77 -45.28 -40.18
CA LEU A 55 24.59 -46.68 -39.80
C LEU A 55 24.50 -47.60 -41.03
N ALA A 56 23.79 -47.19 -42.07
CA ALA A 56 23.68 -47.95 -43.32
C ALA A 56 25.05 -48.11 -44.00
N VAL A 57 25.81 -47.03 -44.11
CA VAL A 57 27.18 -47.07 -44.65
C VAL A 57 28.10 -47.95 -43.81
N ALA A 58 27.99 -47.89 -42.48
CA ALA A 58 28.77 -48.74 -41.57
C ALA A 58 28.43 -50.23 -41.73
N ALA A 59 27.14 -50.58 -41.81
CA ALA A 59 26.66 -51.95 -42.04
C ALA A 59 27.13 -52.49 -43.39
N GLY A 60 27.00 -51.71 -44.45
CA GLY A 60 27.48 -52.09 -45.78
C GLY A 60 28.99 -52.26 -45.83
N ALA A 61 29.74 -51.43 -45.09
CA ALA A 61 31.20 -51.52 -45.03
C ALA A 61 31.66 -52.79 -44.30
N ILE A 62 31.07 -53.07 -43.13
CA ILE A 62 31.43 -54.25 -42.33
C ILE A 62 31.04 -55.54 -43.06
N ALA A 63 29.85 -55.60 -43.69
CA ALA A 63 29.44 -56.79 -44.45
C ALA A 63 30.43 -57.12 -45.58
N ARG A 64 30.94 -56.11 -46.28
CA ARG A 64 31.94 -56.26 -47.34
C ARG A 64 33.36 -56.55 -46.82
N GLU A 65 33.73 -55.99 -45.67
CA GLU A 65 34.97 -56.39 -44.97
C GLU A 65 34.94 -57.90 -44.65
N LYS A 66 33.80 -58.43 -44.19
CA LYS A 66 33.64 -59.87 -43.92
C LYS A 66 33.62 -60.73 -45.17
N ALA A 67 33.33 -60.14 -46.33
CA ALA A 67 33.50 -60.79 -47.63
C ALA A 67 34.96 -60.78 -48.14
N GLY A 68 35.89 -60.20 -47.38
CA GLY A 68 37.30 -60.10 -47.75
C GLY A 68 37.63 -58.97 -48.73
N MET A 69 36.70 -58.03 -48.95
CA MET A 69 36.92 -56.91 -49.86
C MET A 69 37.92 -55.90 -49.27
N THR A 70 38.72 -55.28 -50.13
CA THR A 70 39.65 -54.21 -49.74
C THR A 70 38.91 -52.91 -49.46
N VAL A 71 39.50 -52.04 -48.62
CA VAL A 71 38.96 -50.71 -48.31
C VAL A 71 38.62 -49.90 -49.57
N SER A 72 39.49 -49.98 -50.60
CA SER A 72 39.30 -49.28 -51.87
C SER A 72 38.10 -49.80 -52.65
N GLU A 73 37.85 -51.11 -52.63
CA GLU A 73 36.68 -51.72 -53.27
C GLU A 73 35.39 -51.32 -52.53
N ILE A 74 35.40 -51.39 -51.20
CA ILE A 74 34.27 -51.00 -50.35
C ILE A 74 33.90 -49.53 -50.58
N ALA A 75 34.90 -48.64 -50.60
CA ALA A 75 34.72 -47.20 -50.83
C ALA A 75 34.06 -46.91 -52.19
N ARG A 76 34.51 -47.60 -53.25
CA ARG A 76 33.92 -47.48 -54.59
C ARG A 76 32.48 -47.97 -54.62
N GLU A 77 32.19 -49.13 -54.02
CA GLU A 77 30.84 -49.69 -54.03
C GLU A 77 29.84 -48.87 -53.22
N LEU A 78 30.24 -48.34 -52.06
CA LEU A 78 29.37 -47.57 -51.18
C LEU A 78 29.31 -46.07 -51.54
N GLY A 79 30.08 -45.62 -52.53
CA GLY A 79 30.13 -44.21 -52.92
C GLY A 79 30.61 -43.29 -51.79
N ARG A 80 31.64 -43.73 -51.05
CA ARG A 80 32.24 -42.99 -49.93
C ARG A 80 33.76 -42.96 -50.08
N THR A 81 34.43 -42.06 -49.35
CA THR A 81 35.90 -42.00 -49.38
C THR A 81 36.51 -43.19 -48.62
N GLU A 82 37.70 -43.63 -49.01
CA GLU A 82 38.43 -44.66 -48.25
C GLU A 82 38.63 -44.27 -46.78
N GLN A 83 38.85 -42.97 -46.51
CA GLN A 83 39.00 -42.48 -45.15
C GLN A 83 37.73 -42.71 -44.32
N THR A 84 36.56 -42.43 -44.88
CA THR A 84 35.27 -42.68 -44.21
C THR A 84 35.07 -44.17 -43.96
N ILE A 85 35.35 -45.02 -44.95
CA ILE A 85 35.26 -46.48 -44.79
C ILE A 85 36.22 -46.98 -43.70
N ARG A 86 37.48 -46.54 -43.69
CA ARG A 86 38.45 -46.91 -42.64
C ARG A 86 37.96 -46.53 -41.25
N LYS A 87 37.36 -45.35 -41.08
CA LYS A 87 36.80 -44.92 -39.79
C LYS A 87 35.69 -45.84 -39.31
N HIS A 88 34.75 -46.22 -40.19
CA HIS A 88 33.69 -47.17 -39.85
C HIS A 88 34.23 -48.56 -39.53
N LEU A 89 35.11 -49.10 -40.39
CA LEU A 89 35.70 -50.42 -40.18
C LEU A 89 36.50 -50.48 -38.87
N LYS A 90 37.31 -49.47 -38.56
CA LYS A 90 38.06 -49.45 -37.29
C LYS A 90 37.20 -49.16 -36.04
N GLY A 91 35.92 -48.82 -36.20
CA GLY A 91 35.06 -48.39 -35.10
C GLY A 91 35.40 -46.99 -34.54
N GLU A 92 36.12 -46.16 -35.31
CA GLU A 92 36.46 -44.79 -34.93
C GLU A 92 35.25 -43.84 -35.07
N SER A 93 34.26 -44.20 -35.89
CA SER A 93 32.97 -43.52 -35.94
C SER A 93 31.95 -44.20 -35.02
N LYS A 94 31.04 -43.43 -34.44
CA LYS A 94 30.01 -43.98 -33.53
C LYS A 94 29.12 -45.02 -34.22
N ALA A 95 28.74 -44.78 -35.49
CA ALA A 95 28.00 -45.74 -36.28
C ALA A 95 28.81 -47.03 -36.57
N GLY A 96 30.10 -46.90 -36.87
CA GLY A 96 31.00 -48.05 -37.05
C GLY A 96 31.13 -48.89 -35.78
N GLN A 97 31.27 -48.23 -34.64
CA GLN A 97 31.32 -48.89 -33.33
C GLN A 97 30.02 -49.68 -33.06
N LEU A 98 28.86 -49.03 -33.19
CA LEU A 98 27.56 -49.65 -32.90
C LEU A 98 27.30 -50.88 -33.77
N VAL A 99 27.58 -50.79 -35.07
CA VAL A 99 27.36 -51.89 -36.01
C VAL A 99 28.35 -53.03 -35.77
N ARG A 100 29.61 -52.74 -35.41
CA ARG A 100 30.61 -53.77 -35.09
C ARG A 100 30.23 -54.53 -33.81
N GLU A 101 29.79 -53.81 -32.78
CA GLU A 101 29.24 -54.42 -31.56
C GLU A 101 28.01 -55.29 -31.89
N THR A 102 27.11 -54.82 -32.76
CA THR A 102 25.96 -55.62 -33.23
C THR A 102 26.43 -56.89 -33.95
N TYR A 103 27.42 -56.82 -34.83
CA TYR A 103 27.99 -57.99 -35.50
C TYR A 103 28.52 -59.01 -34.48
N ASP A 104 29.27 -58.55 -33.48
CA ASP A 104 29.85 -59.41 -32.45
C ASP A 104 28.77 -60.06 -31.56
N LEU A 105 27.70 -59.31 -31.21
CA LEU A 105 26.54 -59.84 -30.48
C LEU A 105 25.82 -60.93 -31.27
N ILE A 106 25.59 -60.69 -32.56
CA ILE A 106 24.94 -61.66 -33.44
C ILE A 106 25.82 -62.91 -33.61
N LYS A 107 27.13 -62.73 -33.77
CA LYS A 107 28.10 -63.83 -33.82
C LYS A 107 28.08 -64.69 -32.55
N GLN A 108 27.81 -64.09 -31.39
CA GLN A 108 27.66 -64.78 -30.11
C GLN A 108 26.29 -65.46 -29.94
N GLY A 109 25.40 -65.40 -30.93
CA GLY A 109 24.07 -66.00 -30.87
C GLY A 109 23.03 -65.17 -30.10
N LYS A 110 23.31 -63.91 -29.79
CA LYS A 110 22.42 -63.03 -29.00
C LYS A 110 21.44 -62.22 -29.86
N LEU A 111 21.17 -62.65 -31.08
CA LEU A 111 20.21 -61.98 -31.95
C LEU A 111 18.79 -62.02 -31.38
N ASP A 112 18.42 -63.11 -30.70
CA ASP A 112 17.11 -63.28 -30.06
C ASP A 112 16.81 -62.22 -28.98
N GLU A 113 17.85 -61.71 -28.30
CA GLU A 113 17.70 -60.64 -27.30
C GLU A 113 17.28 -59.31 -27.97
N LEU A 114 17.77 -59.05 -29.18
CA LEU A 114 17.39 -57.88 -29.98
C LEU A 114 15.99 -58.04 -30.57
N ILE A 115 15.64 -59.23 -31.08
CA ILE A 115 14.30 -59.54 -31.60
C ILE A 115 13.25 -59.41 -30.48
N LYS A 116 13.56 -59.85 -29.26
CA LYS A 116 12.68 -59.66 -28.09
C LYS A 116 12.42 -58.19 -27.78
N THR A 117 13.40 -57.31 -28.02
CA THR A 117 13.23 -55.86 -27.86
C THR A 117 12.20 -55.31 -28.87
N ILE A 118 12.22 -55.82 -30.10
CA ILE A 118 11.23 -55.48 -31.15
C ILE A 118 9.84 -55.98 -30.75
N GLU A 119 9.73 -57.23 -30.29
CA GLU A 119 8.47 -57.79 -29.81
C GLU A 119 7.90 -57.01 -28.62
N MET A 120 8.76 -56.50 -27.72
CA MET A 120 8.35 -55.66 -26.60
C MET A 120 7.86 -54.27 -27.03
N ILE A 121 8.36 -53.75 -28.16
CA ILE A 121 7.90 -52.48 -28.75
C ILE A 121 6.57 -52.69 -29.49
N GLU A 122 6.41 -53.79 -30.24
CA GLU A 122 5.17 -54.12 -30.96
C GLU A 122 4.04 -54.58 -30.03
N LYS A 123 4.34 -55.36 -28.99
CA LYS A 123 3.37 -55.87 -28.02
C LYS A 123 3.30 -54.94 -26.81
N GLY A 124 2.70 -53.75 -26.95
CA GLY A 124 2.52 -52.72 -25.91
C GLY A 124 1.77 -53.12 -24.61
N GLY A 125 2.13 -54.23 -23.96
CA GLY A 125 1.28 -54.94 -22.99
C GLY A 125 1.46 -54.62 -21.51
N LEU A 126 2.26 -53.61 -21.11
CA LEU A 126 2.33 -53.19 -19.70
C LEU A 126 2.17 -51.68 -19.46
N LYS A 127 2.43 -50.82 -20.44
CA LYS A 127 2.23 -49.37 -20.29
C LYS A 127 0.77 -48.94 -20.41
N GLU A 128 -0.08 -49.69 -21.11
CA GLU A 128 -1.44 -49.24 -21.45
C GLU A 128 -2.45 -49.42 -20.29
N VAL A 129 -2.28 -50.44 -19.44
CA VAL A 129 -3.21 -50.69 -18.31
C VAL A 129 -2.88 -49.81 -17.10
N VAL A 130 -1.59 -49.68 -16.75
CA VAL A 130 -1.14 -48.81 -15.65
C VAL A 130 -1.38 -47.34 -15.97
N ALA A 131 -1.14 -46.90 -17.22
CA ALA A 131 -1.43 -45.54 -17.64
C ALA A 131 -2.94 -45.23 -17.63
N LYS A 132 -3.82 -46.19 -17.88
CA LYS A 132 -5.28 -45.96 -17.91
C LYS A 132 -5.87 -45.81 -16.51
N GLU A 133 -5.46 -46.63 -15.54
CA GLU A 133 -5.91 -46.51 -14.15
C GLU A 133 -5.39 -45.24 -13.47
N GLU A 134 -4.13 -44.87 -13.71
CA GLU A 134 -3.55 -43.62 -13.22
C GLU A 134 -4.22 -42.41 -13.88
N TYR A 135 -4.52 -42.49 -15.19
CA TYR A 135 -5.26 -41.45 -15.91
C TYR A 135 -6.68 -41.27 -15.37
N GLU A 136 -7.41 -42.35 -15.09
CA GLU A 136 -8.75 -42.28 -14.51
C GLU A 136 -8.75 -41.68 -13.09
N LYS A 137 -7.74 -42.00 -12.26
CA LYS A 137 -7.57 -41.36 -10.94
C LYS A 137 -7.26 -39.87 -11.08
N LEU A 138 -6.34 -39.52 -11.97
CA LEU A 138 -5.96 -38.13 -12.23
C LEU A 138 -7.15 -37.32 -12.78
N LEU A 139 -8.00 -37.93 -13.62
CA LEU A 139 -9.21 -37.30 -14.13
C LEU A 139 -10.21 -37.01 -13.00
N LYS A 140 -10.41 -37.95 -12.07
CA LYS A 140 -11.27 -37.74 -10.89
C LYS A 140 -10.72 -36.66 -9.96
N GLU A 141 -9.41 -36.65 -9.73
CA GLU A 141 -8.76 -35.59 -8.94
C GLU A 141 -8.88 -34.23 -9.61
N TYR A 142 -8.69 -34.16 -10.94
CA TYR A 142 -8.89 -32.94 -11.72
C TYR A 142 -10.32 -32.42 -11.63
N GLU A 143 -11.33 -33.29 -11.76
CA GLU A 143 -12.74 -32.90 -11.62
C GLU A 143 -13.07 -32.41 -10.22
N LYS A 144 -12.53 -33.06 -9.18
CA LYS A 144 -12.70 -32.64 -7.79
C LYS A 144 -12.05 -31.28 -7.55
N LEU A 145 -10.80 -31.12 -7.96
CA LEU A 145 -10.07 -29.87 -7.81
C LEU A 145 -10.72 -28.72 -8.59
N LYS A 146 -11.26 -29.01 -9.77
CA LYS A 146 -12.02 -28.05 -10.56
C LYS A 146 -13.28 -27.58 -9.82
N LYS A 147 -14.01 -28.49 -9.16
CA LYS A 147 -15.17 -28.11 -8.33
C LYS A 147 -14.76 -27.27 -7.13
N GLU A 148 -13.72 -27.68 -6.40
CA GLU A 148 -13.20 -26.92 -5.26
C GLU A 148 -12.75 -25.52 -5.68
N PHE A 149 -12.09 -25.39 -6.84
CA PHE A 149 -11.68 -24.11 -7.40
C PHE A 149 -12.88 -23.19 -7.69
N GLU A 150 -13.93 -23.71 -8.36
CA GLU A 150 -15.14 -22.93 -8.63
C GLU A 150 -15.85 -22.51 -7.33
N GLU A 151 -15.91 -23.38 -6.32
CA GLU A 151 -16.49 -23.04 -5.02
C GLU A 151 -15.71 -21.94 -4.29
N VAL A 152 -14.38 -22.03 -4.27
CA VAL A 152 -13.52 -21.01 -3.65
C VAL A 152 -13.64 -19.70 -4.40
N LYS A 153 -13.65 -19.72 -5.73
CA LYS A 153 -13.83 -18.54 -6.57
C LYS A 153 -15.18 -17.87 -6.29
N ALA A 154 -16.26 -18.63 -6.25
CA ALA A 154 -17.59 -18.09 -5.94
C ALA A 154 -17.66 -17.48 -4.53
N LYS A 155 -17.04 -18.12 -3.52
CA LYS A 155 -16.96 -17.59 -2.16
C LYS A 155 -16.15 -16.30 -2.09
N LEU A 156 -15.04 -16.23 -2.83
CA LEU A 156 -14.21 -15.04 -2.92
C LEU A 156 -15.00 -13.88 -3.53
N GLU A 157 -15.63 -14.09 -4.68
CA GLU A 157 -16.46 -13.09 -5.36
C GLU A 157 -17.61 -12.60 -4.46
N ALA A 158 -18.31 -13.50 -3.77
CA ALA A 158 -19.38 -13.13 -2.85
C ALA A 158 -18.88 -12.29 -1.67
N THR A 159 -17.74 -12.67 -1.08
CA THR A 159 -17.14 -11.96 0.06
C THR A 159 -16.64 -10.58 -0.35
N GLU A 160 -16.02 -10.45 -1.52
CA GLU A 160 -15.58 -9.16 -2.07
C GLU A 160 -16.77 -8.23 -2.32
N LEU A 161 -17.88 -8.76 -2.87
CA LEU A 161 -19.08 -7.98 -3.12
C LEU A 161 -19.72 -7.49 -1.81
N GLU A 162 -19.83 -8.36 -0.80
CA GLU A 162 -20.38 -8.02 0.52
C GLU A 162 -19.53 -6.97 1.23
N ASN A 163 -18.21 -7.11 1.21
CA ASN A 163 -17.29 -6.15 1.82
C ASN A 163 -17.34 -4.80 1.11
N LEU A 164 -17.42 -4.79 -0.22
CA LEU A 164 -17.56 -3.57 -1.00
C LEU A 164 -18.87 -2.85 -0.69
N GLU A 165 -19.96 -3.59 -0.49
CA GLU A 165 -21.26 -3.00 -0.15
C GLU A 165 -21.28 -2.42 1.27
N LYS A 166 -20.67 -3.10 2.24
CA LYS A 166 -20.49 -2.58 3.61
C LYS A 166 -19.66 -1.29 3.61
N ALA A 167 -18.51 -1.29 2.93
CA ALA A 167 -17.65 -0.12 2.82
C ALA A 167 -18.37 1.06 2.15
N LYS A 168 -19.20 0.81 1.13
CA LYS A 168 -20.02 1.85 0.50
C LYS A 168 -21.04 2.46 1.45
N LYS A 169 -21.71 1.63 2.27
CA LYS A 169 -22.67 2.13 3.29
C LYS A 169 -21.97 2.99 4.34
N GLU A 170 -20.85 2.53 4.87
CA GLU A 170 -20.05 3.31 5.83
C GLU A 170 -19.57 4.64 5.25
N ILE A 171 -19.12 4.66 3.98
CA ILE A 171 -18.73 5.89 3.29
C ILE A 171 -19.91 6.86 3.19
N GLU A 172 -21.12 6.37 2.90
CA GLU A 172 -22.30 7.24 2.76
C GLU A 172 -22.73 7.83 4.11
N GLU A 173 -22.76 7.01 5.17
CA GLU A 173 -23.02 7.47 6.54
C GLU A 173 -22.00 8.53 6.99
N LEU A 174 -20.72 8.33 6.68
CA LEU A 174 -19.67 9.29 7.00
C LEU A 174 -19.85 10.62 6.24
N LYS A 175 -20.28 10.59 4.97
CA LYS A 175 -20.57 11.82 4.22
C LYS A 175 -21.73 12.61 4.82
N GLU A 176 -22.82 11.94 5.18
CA GLU A 176 -23.97 12.59 5.82
C GLU A 176 -23.55 13.23 7.16
N ARG A 177 -22.70 12.53 7.92
CA ARG A 177 -22.16 13.07 9.17
C ARG A 177 -21.29 14.30 8.95
N ILE A 178 -20.44 14.29 7.93
CA ILE A 178 -19.61 15.45 7.54
C ILE A 178 -20.49 16.63 7.17
N GLU A 179 -21.52 16.43 6.33
CA GLU A 179 -22.43 17.52 5.93
C GLU A 179 -23.14 18.15 7.14
N THR A 180 -23.55 17.31 8.10
CA THR A 180 -24.18 17.78 9.34
C THR A 180 -23.21 18.62 10.18
N LEU A 181 -21.99 18.13 10.38
CA LEU A 181 -20.94 18.84 11.13
C LEU A 181 -20.54 20.17 10.47
N GLU A 182 -20.53 20.23 9.14
CA GLU A 182 -20.26 21.48 8.42
C GLU A 182 -21.34 22.54 8.64
N LYS A 183 -22.62 22.13 8.73
CA LYS A 183 -23.73 23.03 9.06
C LYS A 183 -23.62 23.53 10.50
N GLU A 184 -23.37 22.63 11.45
CA GLU A 184 -23.18 22.99 12.86
C GLU A 184 -22.01 23.96 13.04
N LYS A 185 -20.87 23.70 12.38
CA LYS A 185 -19.70 24.59 12.41
C LYS A 185 -20.04 26.00 11.92
N LYS A 186 -20.79 26.13 10.82
CA LYS A 186 -21.19 27.44 10.28
C LYS A 186 -22.08 28.22 11.25
N GLU A 187 -23.00 27.55 11.92
CA GLU A 187 -23.87 28.22 12.90
C GLU A 187 -23.06 28.67 14.12
N LEU A 188 -22.19 27.81 14.66
CA LEU A 188 -21.29 28.18 15.76
C LEU A 188 -20.36 29.34 15.40
N GLU A 189 -19.85 29.40 14.17
CA GLU A 189 -19.03 30.53 13.70
C GLU A 189 -19.82 31.84 13.66
N LYS A 190 -21.11 31.79 13.34
CA LYS A 190 -22.00 32.95 13.35
C LYS A 190 -22.30 33.40 14.78
N GLU A 191 -22.67 32.48 15.67
CA GLU A 191 -22.90 32.77 17.09
C GLU A 191 -21.64 33.35 17.76
N LEU A 192 -20.46 32.84 17.42
CA LEU A 192 -19.18 33.35 17.92
C LEU A 192 -18.94 34.80 17.46
N LYS A 193 -19.26 35.14 16.20
CA LYS A 193 -19.15 36.52 15.70
C LYS A 193 -20.11 37.45 16.44
N GLU A 194 -21.36 37.05 16.62
CA GLU A 194 -22.35 37.84 17.35
C GLU A 194 -21.95 38.06 18.81
N SER A 195 -21.43 37.01 19.47
CA SER A 195 -20.95 37.09 20.85
C SER A 195 -19.74 38.02 20.98
N LYS A 196 -18.82 38.02 20.00
CA LYS A 196 -17.69 38.95 19.97
C LYS A 196 -18.14 40.41 19.86
N VAL A 197 -19.14 40.70 19.04
CA VAL A 197 -19.70 42.06 18.92
C VAL A 197 -20.31 42.50 20.24
N LYS A 198 -21.12 41.64 20.88
CA LYS A 198 -21.70 41.93 22.20
C LYS A 198 -20.63 42.18 23.26
N LEU A 199 -19.54 41.42 23.25
CA LEU A 199 -18.43 41.62 24.18
C LEU A 199 -17.80 43.01 24.01
N MET A 200 -17.52 43.42 22.76
CA MET A 200 -16.99 44.77 22.47
C MET A 200 -17.93 45.88 22.95
N GLU A 201 -19.25 45.70 22.79
CA GLU A 201 -20.25 46.64 23.31
C GLU A 201 -20.23 46.73 24.84
N TYR A 202 -20.10 45.60 25.53
CA TYR A 202 -20.01 45.58 26.99
C TYR A 202 -18.71 46.20 27.50
N GLU A 203 -17.59 45.96 26.83
CA GLU A 203 -16.30 46.60 27.15
C GLU A 203 -16.38 48.13 26.99
N ALA A 204 -17.04 48.62 25.94
CA ALA A 204 -17.26 50.05 25.74
C ALA A 204 -18.15 50.66 26.83
N LYS A 205 -19.21 49.95 27.24
CA LYS A 205 -20.07 50.37 28.34
C LYS A 205 -19.32 50.39 29.68
N ALA A 206 -18.47 49.40 29.94
CA ALA A 206 -17.66 49.34 31.16
C ALA A 206 -16.73 50.56 31.27
N LYS A 207 -16.02 50.91 30.20
CA LYS A 207 -15.20 52.15 30.16
C LYS A 207 -16.03 53.40 30.43
N LYS A 208 -17.26 53.44 29.91
CA LYS A 208 -18.14 54.58 30.16
C LYS A 208 -18.56 54.70 31.62
N VAL A 209 -18.76 53.57 32.30
CA VAL A 209 -19.06 53.54 33.74
C VAL A 209 -17.86 54.07 34.53
N GLU A 210 -16.64 53.65 34.20
CA GLU A 210 -15.42 54.17 34.85
C GLU A 210 -15.31 55.71 34.73
N GLU A 211 -15.53 56.27 33.54
CA GLU A 211 -15.55 57.72 33.34
C GLU A 211 -16.63 58.44 34.18
N LEU A 212 -17.79 57.82 34.36
CA LEU A 212 -18.88 58.39 35.15
C LEU A 212 -18.58 58.32 36.65
N GLU A 213 -17.93 57.26 37.11
CA GLU A 213 -17.49 57.11 38.50
C GLU A 213 -16.44 58.17 38.88
N GLU A 214 -15.50 58.48 37.98
CA GLU A 214 -14.53 59.56 38.20
C GLU A 214 -15.22 60.93 38.33
N LYS A 215 -16.16 61.23 37.44
CA LYS A 215 -16.95 62.47 37.51
C LYS A 215 -17.80 62.54 38.78
N LEU A 216 -18.36 61.42 39.22
CA LEU A 216 -19.14 61.36 40.45
C LEU A 216 -18.26 61.72 41.65
N LYS A 217 -17.05 61.17 41.74
CA LYS A 217 -16.08 61.53 42.79
C LYS A 217 -15.75 63.02 42.77
N GLU A 218 -15.51 63.60 41.59
CA GLU A 218 -15.24 65.04 41.46
C GLU A 218 -16.43 65.89 41.96
N TYR A 219 -17.66 65.51 41.63
CA TYR A 219 -18.85 66.21 42.13
C TYR A 219 -19.06 66.03 43.64
N GLU A 220 -18.76 64.86 44.20
CA GLU A 220 -18.82 64.63 45.65
C GLU A 220 -17.82 65.51 46.40
N GLU A 221 -16.58 65.65 45.90
CA GLU A 221 -15.57 66.54 46.48
C GLU A 221 -16.03 68.00 46.46
N LYS A 222 -16.57 68.46 45.32
CA LYS A 222 -17.14 69.80 45.18
C LYS A 222 -18.30 70.03 46.15
N SER A 223 -19.17 69.04 46.34
CA SER A 223 -20.28 69.13 47.30
C SER A 223 -19.75 69.30 48.73
N ARG A 224 -18.74 68.53 49.13
CA ARG A 224 -18.11 68.65 50.45
C ARG A 224 -17.46 70.02 50.66
N GLU A 225 -16.82 70.57 49.64
CA GLU A 225 -16.24 71.92 49.71
C GLU A 225 -17.31 72.99 49.91
N ILE A 226 -18.40 72.91 49.14
CA ILE A 226 -19.54 73.83 49.27
C ILE A 226 -20.18 73.71 50.66
N GLU A 227 -20.38 72.49 51.17
CA GLU A 227 -20.88 72.25 52.52
C GLU A 227 -19.98 72.86 53.60
N GLY A 228 -18.65 72.77 53.44
CA GLY A 228 -17.68 73.43 54.32
C GLY A 228 -17.86 74.95 54.32
N ARG A 229 -17.93 75.56 53.13
CA ARG A 229 -18.15 77.01 52.99
C ARG A 229 -19.46 77.49 53.59
N ILE A 230 -20.53 76.69 53.47
CA ILE A 230 -21.82 77.01 54.09
C ILE A 230 -21.66 77.08 55.62
N LYS A 231 -20.99 76.11 56.24
CA LYS A 231 -20.74 76.11 57.69
C LYS A 231 -19.95 77.34 58.14
N ASP A 232 -18.90 77.70 57.40
CA ASP A 232 -18.09 78.89 57.71
C ASP A 232 -18.94 80.18 57.63
N TYR A 233 -19.80 80.30 56.62
CA TYR A 233 -20.72 81.43 56.52
C TYR A 233 -21.79 81.44 57.61
N GLU A 234 -22.31 80.28 58.01
CA GLU A 234 -23.27 80.17 59.14
C GLU A 234 -22.63 80.56 60.48
N GLU A 235 -21.36 80.25 60.71
CA GLU A 235 -20.61 80.71 61.88
C GLU A 235 -20.42 82.23 61.85
N LYS A 236 -19.99 82.78 60.71
CA LYS A 236 -19.82 84.22 60.55
C LYS A 236 -21.11 85.02 60.73
N ILE A 237 -22.24 84.48 60.28
CA ILE A 237 -23.56 85.10 60.50
C ILE A 237 -23.85 85.16 62.01
N ARG A 238 -23.61 84.06 62.74
CA ARG A 238 -23.82 84.03 64.20
C ARG A 238 -22.96 85.05 64.94
N GLU A 239 -21.68 85.17 64.60
CA GLU A 239 -20.79 86.19 65.19
C GLU A 239 -21.32 87.62 64.94
N LEU A 240 -21.72 87.92 63.70
CA LEU A 240 -22.27 89.23 63.35
C LEU A 240 -23.61 89.52 64.05
N GLU A 241 -24.44 88.50 64.28
CA GLU A 241 -25.68 88.63 65.04
C GLU A 241 -25.42 88.96 66.52
N GLU A 242 -24.42 88.32 67.13
CA GLU A 242 -23.99 88.62 68.51
C GLU A 242 -23.42 90.04 68.63
N GLU A 243 -22.56 90.44 67.69
CA GLU A 243 -22.02 91.81 67.63
C GLU A 243 -23.13 92.85 67.51
N LYS A 244 -24.09 92.60 66.60
CA LYS A 244 -25.25 93.48 66.40
C LYS A 244 -26.05 93.63 67.70
N LYS A 245 -26.35 92.54 68.39
CA LYS A 245 -27.06 92.57 69.68
C LYS A 245 -26.30 93.39 70.73
N GLY A 246 -24.98 93.20 70.82
CA GLY A 246 -24.14 93.98 71.73
C GLY A 246 -24.10 95.48 71.41
N LEU A 247 -24.17 95.86 70.13
CA LEU A 247 -24.30 97.25 69.70
C LEU A 247 -25.68 97.82 70.05
N GLU A 248 -26.76 97.08 69.83
CA GLU A 248 -28.12 97.48 70.20
C GLU A 248 -28.23 97.75 71.72
N GLU A 249 -27.65 96.91 72.56
CA GLU A 249 -27.59 97.13 74.02
C GLU A 249 -26.84 98.42 74.39
N LYS A 250 -25.70 98.70 73.73
CA LYS A 250 -24.94 99.95 73.94
C LYS A 250 -25.75 101.18 73.52
N ILE A 251 -26.47 101.10 72.40
CA ILE A 251 -27.35 102.18 71.93
C ILE A 251 -28.42 102.47 72.99
N ASN A 252 -29.09 101.44 73.50
CA ASN A 252 -30.11 101.59 74.55
C ASN A 252 -29.55 102.28 75.82
N VAL A 253 -28.33 101.91 76.26
CA VAL A 253 -27.67 102.57 77.40
C VAL A 253 -27.38 104.05 77.12
N LEU A 254 -26.87 104.36 75.93
CA LEU A 254 -26.58 105.73 75.51
C LEU A 254 -27.87 106.57 75.41
N GLU A 255 -28.94 106.03 74.85
CA GLU A 255 -30.24 106.68 74.76
C GLU A 255 -30.80 107.03 76.15
N ASN A 256 -30.79 106.07 77.09
CA ASN A 256 -31.18 106.31 78.49
C ASN A 256 -30.33 107.41 79.16
N ARG A 257 -29.02 107.42 78.89
CA ARG A 257 -28.11 108.46 79.43
C ARG A 257 -28.41 109.83 78.84
N ILE A 258 -28.70 109.91 77.53
CA ILE A 258 -29.12 111.14 76.87
C ILE A 258 -30.44 111.64 77.46
N GLU A 259 -31.40 110.76 77.71
CA GLU A 259 -32.68 111.13 78.34
C GLU A 259 -32.47 111.70 79.76
N ASN A 260 -31.66 111.03 80.58
CA ASN A 260 -31.30 111.52 81.92
C ASN A 260 -30.62 112.89 81.87
N LEU A 261 -29.68 113.09 80.93
CA LEU A 261 -29.03 114.38 80.73
C LEU A 261 -30.02 115.46 80.29
N LYS A 262 -30.94 115.15 79.37
CA LYS A 262 -32.00 116.08 78.94
C LYS A 262 -32.88 116.51 80.12
N ASN A 263 -33.28 115.56 80.96
CA ASN A 263 -34.06 115.82 82.17
C ASN A 263 -33.27 116.69 83.16
N GLY A 264 -31.99 116.36 83.39
CA GLY A 264 -31.10 117.16 84.25
C GLY A 264 -30.90 118.60 83.75
N ILE A 265 -30.71 118.79 82.44
CA ILE A 265 -30.62 120.12 81.81
C ILE A 265 -31.94 120.89 82.01
N ARG A 266 -33.10 120.24 81.84
CA ARG A 266 -34.41 120.86 82.09
C ARG A 266 -34.52 121.36 83.53
N SER A 267 -34.21 120.50 84.51
CA SER A 267 -34.25 120.90 85.92
C SER A 267 -33.26 122.01 86.27
N ALA A 268 -32.03 121.97 85.71
CA ALA A 268 -31.06 123.04 85.91
C ALA A 268 -31.53 124.36 85.30
N LYS A 269 -32.18 124.32 84.13
CA LYS A 269 -32.78 125.49 83.48
C LYS A 269 -33.92 126.08 84.34
N GLU A 270 -34.83 125.24 84.83
CA GLU A 270 -35.91 125.66 85.74
C GLU A 270 -35.37 126.29 87.03
N ALA A 271 -34.31 125.74 87.61
CA ALA A 271 -33.67 126.31 88.80
C ALA A 271 -33.01 127.67 88.51
N LEU A 272 -32.38 127.82 87.34
CA LEU A 272 -31.77 129.07 86.91
C LEU A 272 -32.82 130.17 86.65
N GLU A 273 -33.96 129.81 86.06
CA GLU A 273 -35.11 130.72 85.88
C GLU A 273 -35.63 131.23 87.22
N ARG A 274 -35.78 130.35 88.24
CA ARG A 274 -36.18 130.78 89.59
C ARG A 274 -35.19 131.74 90.25
N LEU A 275 -33.88 131.48 90.13
CA LEU A 275 -32.85 132.38 90.67
C LEU A 275 -32.83 133.75 89.99
N LEU A 276 -33.23 133.84 88.73
CA LEU A 276 -33.33 135.10 87.99
C LEU A 276 -34.63 135.88 88.30
N GLU A 277 -35.66 135.23 88.85
CA GLU A 277 -36.91 135.88 89.30
C GLU A 277 -36.81 136.44 90.75
N GLU A 278 -35.88 135.95 91.56
CA GLU A 278 -35.67 136.35 92.96
C GLU A 278 -34.59 137.43 93.18
N GLY A 279 -33.88 137.88 92.13
CA GLY A 279 -32.84 138.92 92.16
C GLY A 279 -33.22 140.19 91.41
#